data_AF-A0A1B7Y205-F1
#
_entry.id   AF-A0A1B7Y205-F1
#
_cell.length_a   1.000
_cell.length_b   1.000
_cell.length_c   1.000
_cell.angle_alpha   90.00
_cell.angle_beta   90.00
_cell.angle_gamma   90.00
#
_symmetry.space_group_name_H-M   'P 1'
#
loop_
_entity.id
_entity.type
_entity.pdbx_description
1 polymer ?
#
loop_
_entity_poly.entity_id
_entity_poly.type
_entity_poly.pdbx_seq_one_letter_code
_entity_poly.pdbx_strand_id
1 'polypeptide(L)'
;MQENSGNPIEASEKARDNSDPMEEEDIPMLMSGAPAMAMFVPLEESLFEPFDAPTNEVDRLKLRQRNIEKHTAIVEQNLVYIYEREHRRILQHAKKLEASQGVHEITTGLMPGEEELIMEYVNAPVPHGADYSNRHLSTYACPELPGEMPPRQAALHWSLYNCGQALIQLAGYASHAQEIKTHYKTALERELALEKSAANKEPEGEPSRS
;
A
#
# COMPACT_ATOMS: atom_id res chain seq x y z
N MET A 1 61.29 44.94 13.48
CA MET A 1 59.86 45.20 13.26
C MET A 1 59.43 44.18 12.22
N GLN A 2 58.95 42.98 12.58
CA GLN A 2 57.60 42.68 13.14
C GLN A 2 56.53 43.43 12.31
N GLU A 3 55.59 42.78 11.64
CA GLU A 3 54.80 41.65 12.13
C GLU A 3 54.54 40.56 11.08
N ASN A 4 54.61 39.32 11.56
CA ASN A 4 54.26 38.08 10.93
C ASN A 4 53.01 37.59 11.68
N SER A 5 51.85 37.54 11.03
CA SER A 5 50.61 36.97 11.58
C SER A 5 49.79 36.40 10.41
N GLY A 6 49.29 35.18 10.42
CA GLY A 6 49.48 34.07 11.33
C GLY A 6 49.21 32.78 10.56
N ASN A 7 49.73 31.68 11.09
CA ASN A 7 49.19 30.34 10.91
C ASN A 7 48.90 29.84 12.34
N PRO A 8 47.94 28.93 12.61
CA PRO A 8 47.81 27.68 11.85
C PRO A 8 46.38 27.09 11.72
N ILE A 9 46.28 26.09 10.83
CA ILE A 9 45.55 24.82 11.00
C ILE A 9 44.15 24.91 11.65
N GLU A 10 43.12 24.80 10.81
CA GLU A 10 41.97 23.95 11.12
C GLU A 10 41.47 23.34 9.80
N ALA A 11 42.18 22.28 9.38
CA ALA A 11 41.57 21.29 8.51
C ALA A 11 40.40 20.71 9.30
N SER A 12 39.18 21.09 8.94
CA SER A 12 37.96 20.44 9.43
C SER A 12 37.86 19.06 8.77
N GLU A 13 38.69 18.14 9.25
CA GLU A 13 38.38 16.72 9.22
C GLU A 13 37.23 16.49 10.19
N LYS A 14 36.04 16.19 9.64
CA LYS A 14 35.06 15.18 10.09
C LYS A 14 33.64 15.61 9.77
N ALA A 15 33.29 15.40 8.51
CA ALA A 15 32.06 14.67 8.19
C ALA A 15 32.36 13.82 6.95
N ARG A 16 33.35 12.92 7.08
CA ARG A 16 33.20 11.62 6.41
C ARG A 16 32.01 11.00 7.08
N ASP A 17 30.83 11.28 6.54
CA ASP A 17 29.69 10.42 6.75
C ASP A 17 30.07 9.10 6.08
N ASN A 18 30.79 8.28 6.85
CA ASN A 18 30.95 6.87 6.59
C ASN A 18 29.59 6.22 6.81
N SER A 19 28.58 6.64 6.05
CA SER A 19 27.63 5.65 5.56
C SER A 19 28.44 4.88 4.53
N ASP A 20 29.08 3.82 5.01
CA ASP A 20 29.31 2.65 4.17
C ASP A 20 28.10 2.53 3.24
N PRO A 21 28.25 2.39 1.92
CA PRO A 21 27.14 1.93 1.12
C PRO A 21 26.90 0.52 1.64
N MET A 22 26.11 0.41 2.72
CA MET A 22 25.56 -0.84 3.20
C MET A 22 25.16 -1.55 1.93
N GLU A 23 25.76 -2.71 1.71
CA GLU A 23 25.36 -3.62 0.66
C GLU A 23 23.85 -3.82 0.86
N GLU A 24 23.03 -2.95 0.24
CA GLU A 24 21.58 -3.04 0.32
C GLU A 24 21.32 -4.41 -0.30
N GLU A 25 20.88 -5.37 0.53
CA GLU A 25 20.55 -6.71 0.06
C GLU A 25 19.67 -6.57 -1.17
N ASP A 26 19.99 -7.30 -2.24
CA ASP A 26 19.28 -7.16 -3.50
C ASP A 26 17.84 -7.64 -3.31
N ILE A 27 16.88 -6.72 -3.38
CA ILE A 27 15.48 -7.08 -3.20
C ILE A 27 14.99 -7.74 -4.50
N PRO A 28 14.65 -9.04 -4.51
CA PRO A 28 14.23 -9.70 -5.73
C PRO A 28 12.86 -9.18 -6.18
N MET A 29 12.65 -9.13 -7.50
CA MET A 29 11.38 -8.75 -8.08
C MET A 29 10.27 -9.70 -7.63
N LEU A 30 9.11 -9.15 -7.29
CA LEU A 30 7.95 -9.96 -6.96
C LEU A 30 7.44 -10.71 -8.20
N MET A 31 7.10 -11.99 -8.01
CA MET A 31 6.41 -12.75 -9.06
C MET A 31 5.01 -12.18 -9.31
N SER A 32 4.52 -12.38 -10.53
CA SER A 32 3.12 -12.06 -10.84
C SER A 32 2.19 -12.79 -9.87
N GLY A 33 1.27 -12.05 -9.23
CA GLY A 33 0.37 -12.57 -8.20
C GLY A 33 0.91 -12.53 -6.76
N ALA A 34 2.15 -12.11 -6.52
CA ALA A 34 2.69 -11.98 -5.17
C ALA A 34 1.87 -11.09 -4.21
N PRO A 35 1.15 -10.03 -4.66
CA PRO A 35 0.24 -9.29 -3.78
C PRO A 35 -0.87 -10.16 -3.17
N ALA A 36 -1.27 -11.25 -3.83
CA ALA A 36 -2.23 -12.20 -3.26
C ALA A 36 -1.67 -12.91 -2.02
N MET A 37 -0.34 -13.00 -1.88
CA MET A 37 0.28 -13.56 -0.68
C MET A 37 0.03 -12.73 0.57
N ALA A 38 -0.31 -11.43 0.43
CA ALA A 38 -0.65 -10.57 1.55
C ALA A 38 -1.82 -11.10 2.39
N MET A 39 -2.70 -11.88 1.76
CA MET A 39 -3.88 -12.48 2.41
C MET A 39 -3.52 -13.63 3.36
N PHE A 40 -2.34 -14.22 3.26
CA PHE A 40 -1.92 -15.29 4.16
C PHE A 40 -1.34 -14.69 5.43
N VAL A 41 -2.15 -14.72 6.49
CA VAL A 41 -1.76 -14.30 7.82
C VAL A 41 -1.06 -15.47 8.54
N PRO A 42 0.16 -15.29 9.06
CA PRO A 42 0.83 -16.30 9.87
C PRO A 42 -0.01 -16.68 11.08
N LEU A 43 0.01 -17.96 11.42
CA LEU A 43 -0.65 -18.43 12.64
C LEU A 43 0.17 -18.00 13.87
N GLU A 44 -0.39 -17.10 14.68
CA GLU A 44 0.23 -16.63 15.92
C GLU A 44 -0.13 -17.48 17.14
N GLU A 45 -1.24 -18.20 17.07
CA GLU A 45 -1.80 -18.97 18.18
C GLU A 45 -1.31 -20.42 18.14
N SER A 46 -0.92 -20.94 19.31
CA SER A 46 -0.47 -22.32 19.44
C SER A 46 -1.63 -23.28 19.19
N LEU A 47 -1.43 -24.23 18.26
CA LEU A 47 -2.40 -25.31 18.00
C LEU A 47 -2.45 -26.36 19.12
N PHE A 48 -1.53 -26.28 20.09
CA PHE A 48 -1.39 -27.24 21.18
C PHE A 48 -1.98 -26.74 22.50
N GLU A 49 -2.34 -25.46 22.58
CA GLU A 49 -2.99 -24.91 23.75
C GLU A 49 -4.48 -25.32 23.80
N PRO A 50 -5.04 -25.59 24.99
CA PRO A 50 -6.46 -25.88 25.13
C PRO A 50 -7.30 -24.74 24.54
N PHE A 51 -8.17 -25.06 23.59
CA PHE A 51 -9.08 -24.12 22.96
C PHE A 51 -10.48 -24.22 23.58
N ASP A 52 -10.93 -23.13 24.19
CA ASP A 52 -12.30 -23.02 24.71
C ASP A 52 -13.28 -22.83 23.55
N ALA A 53 -13.88 -23.93 23.12
CA ALA A 53 -14.86 -23.91 22.04
C ALA A 53 -16.12 -23.10 22.44
N PRO A 54 -16.63 -22.24 21.55
CA PRO A 54 -17.84 -21.46 21.84
C PRO A 54 -19.03 -22.40 22.07
N THR A 55 -19.71 -22.21 23.21
CA THR A 55 -20.83 -23.05 23.65
C THR A 55 -22.12 -22.74 22.90
N ASN A 56 -22.35 -21.47 22.57
CA ASN A 56 -23.57 -21.00 21.93
C ASN A 56 -23.27 -20.30 20.59
N GLU A 57 -24.30 -20.16 19.73
CA GLU A 57 -24.13 -19.51 18.42
C GLU A 57 -23.74 -18.03 18.54
N VAL A 58 -24.24 -17.33 19.56
CA VAL A 58 -23.83 -15.95 19.87
C VAL A 58 -22.33 -15.85 20.15
N ASP A 59 -21.79 -16.77 20.96
CA ASP A 59 -20.36 -16.78 21.28
C ASP A 59 -19.52 -17.14 20.06
N ARG A 60 -20.00 -18.05 19.22
CA ARG A 60 -19.39 -18.40 17.94
C ARG A 60 -19.33 -17.19 17.00
N LEU A 61 -20.41 -16.43 16.89
CA LEU A 61 -20.47 -15.24 16.03
C LEU A 61 -19.56 -14.12 16.54
N LYS A 62 -19.51 -13.89 17.87
CA LYS A 62 -18.56 -12.95 18.49
C LYS A 62 -17.10 -13.36 18.22
N LEU A 63 -16.78 -14.64 18.37
CA LEU A 63 -15.43 -15.15 18.09
C LEU A 63 -15.06 -14.95 16.61
N ARG A 64 -15.98 -15.27 15.68
CA ARG A 64 -15.76 -15.04 14.24
C ARG A 64 -15.51 -13.56 13.93
N GLN A 65 -16.31 -12.63 14.48
CA GLN A 65 -16.10 -11.19 14.29
C GLN A 65 -14.71 -10.76 14.75
N ARG A 66 -14.30 -11.16 15.96
CA ARG A 66 -12.97 -10.86 16.50
C ARG A 66 -11.85 -11.39 15.59
N ASN A 67 -11.98 -12.62 15.10
CA ASN A 67 -11.00 -13.23 14.21
C ASN A 67 -10.92 -12.49 12.87
N ILE A 68 -12.06 -12.09 12.31
CA ILE A 68 -12.12 -11.32 11.07
C ILE A 68 -11.45 -9.95 11.24
N GLU A 69 -11.70 -9.26 12.36
CA GLU A 69 -11.06 -7.97 12.66
C GLU A 69 -9.54 -8.11 12.77
N LYS A 70 -9.05 -9.10 13.54
CA LYS A 70 -7.62 -9.40 13.67
C LYS A 70 -7.00 -9.71 12.30
N HIS A 71 -7.62 -10.60 11.52
CA HIS A 71 -7.14 -10.97 10.21
C HIS A 71 -7.12 -9.78 9.24
N THR A 72 -8.17 -8.96 9.23
CA THR A 72 -8.27 -7.79 8.34
C THR A 72 -7.09 -6.84 8.57
N ALA A 73 -6.81 -6.52 9.84
CA ALA A 73 -5.73 -5.60 10.19
C ALA A 73 -4.35 -6.12 9.74
N ILE A 74 -4.11 -7.43 9.89
CA ILE A 74 -2.83 -8.02 9.48
C ILE A 74 -2.68 -8.03 7.95
N VAL A 75 -3.76 -8.34 7.20
CA VAL A 75 -3.70 -8.30 5.74
C VAL A 75 -3.46 -6.88 5.22
N GLU A 76 -4.09 -5.87 5.81
CA GLU A 76 -3.83 -4.46 5.47
C GLU A 76 -2.35 -4.11 5.68
N GLN A 77 -1.78 -4.51 6.81
CA GLN A 77 -0.36 -4.31 7.10
C GLN A 77 0.55 -5.05 6.10
N ASN A 78 0.22 -6.29 5.76
CA ASN A 78 0.95 -7.09 4.78
C ASN A 78 0.92 -6.46 3.38
N LEU A 79 -0.23 -5.93 2.96
CA LEU A 79 -0.37 -5.23 1.69
C LEU A 79 0.55 -4.02 1.65
N VAL A 80 0.52 -3.17 2.68
CA VAL A 80 1.41 -1.99 2.79
C VAL A 80 2.87 -2.43 2.70
N TYR A 81 3.26 -3.44 3.48
CA TYR A 81 4.64 -3.95 3.50
C TYR A 81 5.12 -4.41 2.11
N ILE A 82 4.29 -5.14 1.37
CA ILE A 82 4.64 -5.65 0.03
C ILE A 82 4.89 -4.49 -0.94
N TYR A 83 4.04 -3.48 -0.93
CA TYR A 83 4.17 -2.33 -1.82
C TYR A 83 5.31 -1.39 -1.43
N GLU A 84 5.61 -1.23 -0.14
CA GLU A 84 6.79 -0.51 0.34
C GLU A 84 8.09 -1.23 -0.02
N ARG A 85 8.11 -2.56 0.08
CA ARG A 85 9.22 -3.40 -0.37
C ARG A 85 9.47 -3.23 -1.86
N GLU A 86 8.41 -3.26 -2.68
CA GLU A 86 8.55 -3.07 -4.14
C GLU A 86 9.02 -1.65 -4.47
N HIS A 87 8.55 -0.63 -3.75
CA HIS A 87 9.07 0.73 -3.90
C HIS A 87 10.58 0.81 -3.62
N ARG A 88 11.04 0.21 -2.52
CA ARG A 88 12.49 0.12 -2.22
C ARG A 88 13.27 -0.58 -3.33
N ARG A 89 12.74 -1.68 -3.87
CA ARG A 89 13.33 -2.42 -4.99
C ARG A 89 13.44 -1.57 -6.25
N ILE A 90 12.40 -0.81 -6.60
CA ILE A 90 12.41 0.12 -7.74
C ILE A 90 13.53 1.17 -7.58
N LEU A 91 13.65 1.77 -6.39
CA LEU A 91 14.69 2.76 -6.11
C LEU A 91 16.10 2.15 -6.14
N GLN A 92 16.28 0.97 -5.53
CA GLN A 92 17.56 0.26 -5.53
C GLN A 92 18.01 -0.09 -6.96
N HIS A 93 17.09 -0.56 -7.79
CA HIS A 93 17.35 -0.84 -9.20
C HIS A 93 17.77 0.42 -9.97
N ALA A 94 17.08 1.54 -9.77
CA ALA A 94 17.42 2.80 -10.40
C ALA A 94 18.80 3.32 -9.98
N LYS A 95 19.12 3.27 -8.68
CA LYS A 95 20.45 3.62 -8.15
C LYS A 95 21.56 2.77 -8.78
N LYS A 96 21.35 1.45 -8.89
CA LYS A 96 22.31 0.52 -9.51
C LYS A 96 22.53 0.87 -10.99
N LEU A 97 21.46 1.19 -11.73
CA LEU A 97 21.56 1.62 -13.12
C LEU A 97 22.30 2.95 -13.27
N GLU A 98 21.95 3.98 -12.50
CA GLU A 98 22.66 5.27 -12.51
C GLU A 98 24.15 5.12 -12.17
N ALA A 99 24.49 4.27 -11.20
CA ALA A 99 25.89 4.00 -10.85
C ALA A 99 26.66 3.33 -11.99
N SER A 100 25.98 2.49 -12.80
CA SER A 100 26.61 1.78 -13.93
C SER A 100 26.67 2.58 -15.23
N GLN A 101 25.68 3.44 -15.49
CA GLN A 101 25.51 4.17 -16.76
C GLN A 101 25.87 5.66 -16.65
N GLY A 102 26.07 6.16 -15.44
CA GLY A 102 26.18 7.59 -15.16
C GLY A 102 24.83 8.25 -14.97
N VAL A 103 24.84 9.40 -14.29
CA VAL A 103 23.65 10.23 -14.10
C VAL A 103 23.33 10.91 -15.43
N HIS A 104 22.13 10.67 -15.95
CA HIS A 104 21.63 11.42 -17.10
C HIS A 104 21.24 12.82 -16.65
N GLU A 105 21.88 13.83 -17.25
CA GLU A 105 21.47 15.22 -17.05
C GLU A 105 20.08 15.42 -17.66
N ILE A 106 19.17 15.98 -16.86
CA ILE A 106 17.84 16.35 -17.32
C ILE A 106 17.96 17.76 -17.87
N THR A 107 17.70 17.94 -19.17
CA THR A 107 17.57 19.27 -19.75
C THR A 107 16.40 19.97 -19.08
N THR A 108 16.66 21.09 -18.39
CA THR A 108 15.61 21.89 -17.77
C THR A 108 14.99 22.82 -18.81
N GLY A 109 13.67 22.73 -19.00
CA GLY A 109 12.94 23.57 -19.94
C GLY A 109 12.53 22.81 -21.20
N LEU A 110 11.90 23.52 -22.13
CA LEU A 110 11.52 22.98 -23.43
C LEU A 110 12.77 22.80 -24.29
N MET A 111 12.85 21.67 -24.98
CA MET A 111 13.87 21.47 -26.01
C MET A 111 13.62 22.47 -27.15
N PRO A 112 14.67 22.96 -27.83
CA PRO A 112 14.50 23.85 -28.97
C PRO A 112 13.56 23.23 -30.02
N GLY A 113 12.46 23.92 -30.35
CA GLY A 113 11.42 23.46 -31.28
C GLY A 113 10.18 22.81 -30.63
N GLU A 114 10.23 22.45 -29.34
CA GLU A 114 9.03 21.94 -28.63
C GLU A 114 7.99 23.04 -28.40
N GLU A 115 8.41 24.29 -28.30
CA GLU A 115 7.51 25.45 -28.17
C GLU A 115 6.55 25.55 -29.36
N GLU A 116 7.06 25.34 -30.57
CA GLU A 116 6.29 25.37 -31.82
C GLU A 116 5.32 24.20 -31.89
N LEU A 117 5.79 23.00 -31.50
CA LEU A 117 4.96 21.79 -31.41
C LEU A 117 3.81 21.97 -30.40
N ILE A 118 4.11 22.47 -29.20
CA ILE A 118 3.10 22.73 -28.16
C ILE A 118 2.09 23.75 -28.68
N MET A 119 2.55 24.80 -29.35
CA MET A 119 1.68 25.83 -29.90
C MET A 119 0.78 25.29 -31.02
N GLU A 120 1.25 24.34 -31.82
CA GLU A 120 0.44 23.63 -32.79
C GLU A 120 -0.70 22.86 -32.11
N TYR A 121 -0.42 22.12 -31.03
CA TYR A 121 -1.44 21.41 -30.27
C TYR A 121 -2.44 22.33 -29.55
N VAL A 122 -1.98 23.48 -29.03
CA VAL A 122 -2.85 24.48 -28.39
C VAL A 122 -3.80 25.12 -29.42
N ASN A 123 -3.30 25.36 -30.64
CA ASN A 123 -4.09 25.95 -31.71
C ASN A 123 -4.93 24.91 -32.48
N ALA A 124 -4.71 23.62 -32.26
CA ALA A 124 -5.43 22.56 -32.94
C ALA A 124 -6.93 22.60 -32.56
N PRO A 125 -7.84 22.49 -33.53
CA PRO A 125 -9.26 22.42 -33.24
C PRO A 125 -9.58 21.17 -32.42
N VAL A 126 -10.51 21.30 -31.48
CA VAL A 126 -10.97 20.17 -30.65
C VAL A 126 -11.52 19.07 -31.56
N PRO A 127 -11.02 17.82 -31.46
CA PRO A 127 -11.55 16.69 -32.23
C PRO A 127 -13.04 16.49 -31.97
N HIS A 128 -13.79 16.11 -33.00
CA HIS A 128 -15.24 15.95 -32.90
C HIS A 128 -15.59 14.88 -31.85
N GLY A 129 -16.23 15.27 -30.75
CA GLY A 129 -16.59 14.38 -29.64
C GLY A 129 -15.56 14.30 -28.50
N ALA A 130 -14.43 15.01 -28.57
CA ALA A 130 -13.52 15.16 -27.44
C ALA A 130 -14.02 16.24 -26.47
N ASP A 131 -14.12 15.91 -25.18
CA ASP A 131 -14.35 16.89 -24.11
C ASP A 131 -13.11 16.96 -23.22
N TYR A 132 -12.29 17.98 -23.42
CA TYR A 132 -11.10 18.23 -22.60
C TYR A 132 -11.45 18.69 -21.16
N SER A 133 -12.72 18.96 -20.87
CA SER A 133 -13.24 19.21 -19.52
C SER A 133 -13.50 17.91 -18.76
N ASN A 134 -13.51 16.78 -19.46
CA ASN A 134 -13.74 15.46 -18.88
C ASN A 134 -12.49 14.97 -18.13
N ARG A 135 -12.37 15.41 -16.88
CA ARG A 135 -11.31 15.00 -15.94
C ARG A 135 -11.38 13.52 -15.52
N HIS A 136 -12.31 12.73 -16.05
CA HIS A 136 -12.49 11.33 -15.67
C HIS A 136 -11.53 10.36 -16.40
N LEU A 137 -10.69 10.85 -17.31
CA LEU A 137 -9.65 10.04 -17.91
C LEU A 137 -8.60 9.69 -16.87
N SER A 138 -8.59 8.43 -16.45
CA SER A 138 -7.58 7.89 -15.54
C SER A 138 -6.21 8.00 -16.20
N THR A 139 -5.32 8.81 -15.63
CA THR A 139 -3.89 8.84 -16.01
C THR A 139 -3.11 7.65 -15.44
N TYR A 140 -3.79 6.79 -14.68
CA TYR A 140 -3.21 5.57 -14.15
C TYR A 140 -3.08 4.50 -15.24
N ALA A 141 -1.86 4.30 -15.71
CA ALA A 141 -1.51 3.26 -16.66
C ALA A 141 -0.27 2.50 -16.18
N CYS A 142 -0.18 1.22 -16.55
CA CYS A 142 1.06 0.47 -16.40
C CYS A 142 2.16 1.18 -17.21
N PRO A 143 3.30 1.54 -16.60
CA PRO A 143 4.42 2.07 -17.35
C PRO A 143 4.81 1.07 -18.42
N GLU A 144 5.13 1.57 -19.61
CA GLU A 144 5.73 0.76 -20.66
C GLU A 144 7.08 0.22 -20.15
N LEU A 145 7.48 -0.96 -20.64
CA LEU A 145 8.83 -1.49 -20.43
C LEU A 145 9.83 -0.37 -20.72
N PRO A 146 10.92 -0.24 -19.94
CA PRO A 146 11.79 0.92 -20.06
C PRO A 146 12.31 1.01 -21.50
N GLY A 147 11.75 1.95 -22.26
CA GLY A 147 12.38 2.50 -23.45
C GLY A 147 13.59 3.32 -23.02
N GLU A 148 14.08 4.20 -23.90
CA GLU A 148 15.24 5.10 -23.67
C GLU A 148 15.02 6.16 -22.56
N MET A 149 14.26 5.86 -21.52
CA MET A 149 13.98 6.75 -20.41
C MET A 149 15.12 6.70 -19.39
N PRO A 150 15.56 7.87 -18.88
CA PRO A 150 16.55 7.93 -17.79
C PRO A 150 16.11 7.09 -16.57
N PRO A 151 17.04 6.38 -15.89
CA PRO A 151 16.70 5.50 -14.77
C PRO A 151 15.87 6.17 -13.66
N ARG A 152 16.16 7.43 -13.34
CA ARG A 152 15.40 8.23 -12.36
C ARG A 152 13.95 8.45 -12.77
N GLN A 153 13.72 8.79 -14.03
CA GLN A 153 12.40 9.03 -14.55
C GLN A 153 11.62 7.71 -14.61
N ALA A 154 12.26 6.62 -15.06
CA ALA A 154 11.64 5.30 -15.02
C ALA A 154 11.24 4.91 -13.58
N ALA A 155 12.10 5.17 -12.60
CA ALA A 155 11.80 4.90 -11.18
C ALA A 155 10.58 5.68 -10.66
N LEU A 156 10.41 6.95 -11.08
CA LEU A 156 9.24 7.75 -10.75
C LEU A 156 7.96 7.15 -11.33
N HIS A 157 7.96 6.82 -12.62
CA HIS A 157 6.80 6.21 -13.28
C HIS A 157 6.40 4.88 -12.61
N TRP A 158 7.36 4.01 -12.36
CA TRP A 158 7.12 2.73 -11.68
C TRP A 158 6.68 2.91 -10.22
N SER A 159 7.22 3.90 -9.51
CA SER A 159 6.79 4.20 -8.13
C SER A 159 5.36 4.72 -8.07
N LEU A 160 4.96 5.59 -9.00
CA LEU A 160 3.58 6.07 -9.12
C LEU A 160 2.62 4.92 -9.43
N TYR A 161 2.99 4.04 -10.36
CA TYR A 161 2.20 2.86 -10.69
C TYR A 161 2.03 1.91 -9.50
N ASN A 162 3.12 1.64 -8.78
CA ASN A 162 3.15 0.83 -7.57
C ASN A 162 2.24 1.40 -6.47
N CYS A 163 2.29 2.71 -6.25
CA CYS A 163 1.40 3.40 -5.31
C CYS A 163 -0.08 3.26 -5.71
N GLY A 164 -0.41 3.43 -6.99
CA GLY A 164 -1.78 3.23 -7.45
C GLY A 164 -2.25 1.78 -7.32
N GLN A 165 -1.38 0.77 -7.54
CA GLN A 165 -1.72 -0.63 -7.28
C GLN A 165 -2.00 -0.85 -5.79
N ALA A 166 -1.18 -0.26 -4.91
CA ALA A 166 -1.37 -0.35 -3.47
C ALA A 166 -2.75 0.19 -3.04
N LEU A 167 -3.13 1.36 -3.56
CA LEU A 167 -4.43 1.97 -3.28
C LEU A 167 -5.60 1.10 -3.78
N ILE A 168 -5.50 0.55 -5.00
CA ILE A 168 -6.53 -0.33 -5.57
C ILE A 168 -6.70 -1.58 -4.72
N GLN A 169 -5.60 -2.24 -4.34
CA GLN A 169 -5.68 -3.47 -3.55
C GLN A 169 -6.16 -3.22 -2.12
N LEU A 170 -5.69 -2.15 -1.47
CA LEU A 170 -6.15 -1.77 -0.13
C LEU A 170 -7.64 -1.43 -0.12
N ALA A 171 -8.11 -0.62 -1.08
CA ALA A 171 -9.51 -0.26 -1.18
C ALA A 171 -10.40 -1.48 -1.50
N GLY A 172 -9.94 -2.34 -2.42
CA GLY A 172 -10.62 -3.58 -2.77
C GLY A 172 -10.76 -4.52 -1.57
N TYR A 173 -9.66 -4.74 -0.83
CA TYR A 173 -9.68 -5.58 0.35
C TYR A 173 -10.52 -4.99 1.49
N ALA A 174 -10.40 -3.67 1.76
CA ALA A 174 -11.19 -2.99 2.79
C ALA A 174 -12.70 -3.12 2.51
N SER A 175 -13.10 -2.98 1.24
CA SER A 175 -14.49 -3.14 0.81
C SER A 175 -14.98 -4.57 1.06
N HIS A 176 -14.20 -5.57 0.65
CA HIS A 176 -14.50 -6.98 0.87
C HIS A 176 -14.57 -7.34 2.36
N ALA A 177 -13.61 -6.87 3.17
CA ALA A 177 -13.61 -7.09 4.60
C ALA A 177 -14.83 -6.45 5.28
N GLN A 178 -15.24 -5.27 4.82
CA GLN A 178 -16.43 -4.59 5.34
C GLN A 178 -17.72 -5.35 5.02
N GLU A 179 -17.84 -5.95 3.83
CA GLU A 179 -18.98 -6.82 3.48
C GLU A 179 -19.08 -8.02 4.43
N ILE A 180 -17.95 -8.70 4.68
CA ILE A 180 -17.88 -9.83 5.60
C ILE A 180 -18.23 -9.40 7.04
N LYS A 181 -17.63 -8.31 7.53
CA LYS A 181 -17.93 -7.76 8.87
C LYS A 181 -19.42 -7.44 9.02
N THR A 182 -20.01 -6.83 7.99
CA THR A 182 -21.45 -6.50 7.98
C THR A 182 -22.31 -7.76 8.01
N HIS A 183 -21.95 -8.80 7.25
CA HIS A 183 -22.65 -10.08 7.26
C HIS A 183 -22.70 -10.67 8.69
N TYR A 184 -21.56 -10.81 9.36
CA TYR A 184 -21.51 -11.37 10.70
C TYR A 184 -22.13 -10.46 11.77
N LYS A 185 -22.09 -9.13 11.58
CA LYS A 185 -22.79 -8.19 12.47
C LYS A 185 -24.29 -8.39 12.40
N THR A 186 -24.85 -8.45 11.19
CA THR A 186 -26.31 -8.67 11.02
C THR A 186 -26.75 -10.04 11.52
N ALA A 187 -25.93 -11.08 11.35
CA ALA A 187 -26.20 -12.41 11.90
C ALA A 187 -26.24 -12.39 13.44
N LEU A 188 -25.28 -11.72 14.09
CA LEU A 188 -25.25 -11.57 15.55
C LEU A 188 -26.46 -10.80 16.09
N GLU A 189 -26.85 -9.71 15.43
CA GLU A 189 -28.03 -8.93 15.81
C GLU A 189 -29.32 -9.76 15.72
N ARG A 190 -29.45 -10.62 14.70
CA ARG A 190 -30.58 -11.55 14.56
C ARG A 190 -30.62 -12.57 15.69
N GLU A 191 -29.50 -13.21 16.01
CA GLU A 191 -29.48 -14.21 17.08
C GLU A 191 -29.75 -13.60 18.46
N LEU A 192 -29.18 -12.43 18.75
CA LEU A 192 -29.49 -11.71 19.99
C LEU A 192 -30.97 -11.32 20.08
N ALA A 193 -31.63 -11.02 18.96
CA ALA A 193 -33.07 -10.76 18.93
C ALA A 193 -33.90 -12.04 19.14
N LEU A 194 -33.43 -13.19 18.64
CA LEU A 194 -34.06 -14.50 18.86
C LEU A 194 -33.91 -14.98 20.30
N GLU A 195 -32.77 -14.76 20.95
CA GLU A 195 -32.59 -15.09 22.37
C GLU A 195 -33.49 -14.24 23.28
N LYS A 196 -33.55 -12.91 23.05
CA LYS A 196 -34.48 -12.00 23.77
C LYS A 196 -35.94 -12.37 23.52
N SER A 197 -36.22 -12.67 22.26
CA SER A 197 -37.28 -13.53 21.73
C SER A 197 -37.86 -14.58 22.67
N ALA A 198 -37.02 -15.59 22.87
CA ALA A 198 -37.31 -16.79 23.62
C ALA A 198 -37.37 -16.53 25.12
N ALA A 199 -36.50 -15.68 25.66
CA ALA A 199 -36.51 -15.30 27.08
C ALA A 199 -37.83 -14.61 27.50
N ASN A 200 -38.43 -13.81 26.60
CA ASN A 200 -39.73 -13.18 26.86
C ASN A 200 -40.94 -14.13 26.72
N LYS A 201 -40.74 -15.38 26.29
CA LYS A 201 -41.80 -16.39 26.11
C LYS A 201 -41.82 -17.46 27.22
N GLU A 202 -41.01 -17.34 28.26
CA GLU A 202 -41.16 -18.21 29.44
C GLU A 202 -42.56 -18.01 30.05
N PRO A 203 -43.36 -19.08 30.25
CA PRO A 203 -44.71 -18.95 30.75
C PRO A 203 -44.68 -18.61 32.25
N GLU A 204 -45.20 -17.44 32.61
CA GLU A 204 -45.82 -17.27 33.92
C GLU A 204 -46.98 -18.26 34.03
N GLY A 205 -46.78 -19.36 34.76
CA GLY A 205 -47.89 -20.25 35.09
C GLY A 205 -47.53 -21.66 35.52
N GLU A 206 -47.15 -21.83 36.79
CA GLU A 206 -47.73 -22.93 37.56
C GLU A 206 -48.88 -22.36 38.40
N PRO A 207 -50.16 -22.64 38.09
CA PRO A 207 -51.21 -22.51 39.07
C PRO A 207 -51.07 -23.68 40.04
N SER A 208 -50.60 -23.40 41.26
CA SER A 208 -50.65 -24.33 42.38
C SER A 208 -52.08 -24.85 42.53
N ARG A 209 -52.31 -26.09 42.11
CA ARG A 209 -53.48 -26.88 42.51
C ARG A 209 -53.08 -27.72 43.71
N SER A 210 -53.53 -27.33 44.90
CA SER A 210 -53.88 -28.21 46.02
C SER A 210 -54.67 -27.39 47.05
#